data_AF-A0A959TDG3-F1
#
_entry.id   AF-A0A959TDG3-F1
#
_cell.length_a   1.000
_cell.length_b   1.000
_cell.length_c   1.000
_cell.angle_alpha   90.00
_cell.angle_beta   90.00
_cell.angle_gamma   90.00
#
_symmetry.space_group_name_H-M   'P 1'
#
loop_
_entity.id
_entity.type
_entity.pdbx_description
1 polymer ?
#
loop_
_entity_poly.entity_id
_entity_poly.type
_entity_poly.pdbx_seq_one_letter_code
_entity_poly.pdbx_strand_id
1 'polypeptide(L)' 'MIIRVYLGPLAITFLLVLFILSMQFLWKYVDDLMGKGLEWYVLAELLFYATASFVPLALPLGILLSSIMTLGG' A
#
# COMPACT_ATOMS: atom_id res chain seq x y z
N MET A 1 2.92 21.12 -20.79
CA MET A 1 1.75 20.22 -20.92
C MET A 1 2.12 18.80 -20.43
N ILE A 2 2.66 18.69 -19.21
CA ILE A 2 3.20 17.41 -18.67
C ILE A 2 2.50 17.06 -17.34
N ILE A 3 2.21 18.06 -16.49
CA ILE A 3 1.48 17.89 -15.22
C ILE A 3 0.11 17.20 -15.39
N ARG A 4 -0.66 17.53 -16.43
CA ARG A 4 -1.99 16.91 -16.69
C ARG A 4 -1.88 15.44 -17.11
N VAL A 5 -0.81 15.08 -17.82
CA VAL A 5 -0.56 13.72 -18.31
C VAL A 5 0.03 12.86 -17.20
N TYR A 6 0.74 13.45 -16.24
CA TYR A 6 1.29 12.74 -15.08
C TYR A 6 0.25 12.46 -13.98
N LEU A 7 -0.68 13.39 -13.76
CA LEU A 7 -1.69 13.27 -12.69
C LEU A 7 -2.66 12.10 -12.89
N GLY A 8 -3.03 11.78 -14.13
CA GLY A 8 -3.94 10.67 -14.43
C GLY A 8 -3.36 9.30 -14.05
N PRO A 9 -2.18 8.92 -14.60
CA PRO A 9 -1.46 7.72 -14.21
C PRO A 9 -1.13 7.70 -12.72
N LEU A 10 -0.72 8.84 -12.13
CA LEU A 10 -0.39 8.91 -10.70
C LEU A 10 -1.56 8.58 -9.80
N ALA A 11 -2.75 9.13 -10.09
CA ALA A 11 -3.93 8.82 -9.29
C ALA A 11 -4.33 7.34 -9.41
N ILE A 12 -4.24 6.77 -10.62
CA ILE A 12 -4.59 5.36 -10.85
C ILE A 12 -3.58 4.43 -10.18
N THR A 13 -2.27 4.63 -10.39
CA THR A 13 -1.22 3.78 -9.83
C THR A 13 -1.15 3.90 -8.31
N PHE A 14 -1.33 5.11 -7.76
CA PHE A 14 -1.39 5.31 -6.31
C PHE A 14 -2.56 4.55 -5.69
N LEU A 15 -3.75 4.62 -6.29
CA LEU A 15 -4.95 3.96 -5.78
C LEU A 15 -4.86 2.43 -5.92
N LEU A 16 -4.26 1.93 -7.01
CA LEU A 16 -3.99 0.51 -7.22
C LEU A 16 -2.99 -0.05 -6.19
N VAL A 17 -1.89 0.66 -5.97
CA VAL A 17 -0.85 0.26 -5.00
C VAL A 17 -1.40 0.29 -3.57
N LEU A 18 -2.18 1.31 -3.20
CA LEU A 18 -2.89 1.36 -1.91
C LEU A 18 -3.82 0.16 -1.72
N PHE A 19 -4.60 -0.18 -2.75
CA PHE A 19 -5.53 -1.30 -2.70
C PHE A 19 -4.80 -2.65 -2.55
N ILE A 20 -3.75 -2.87 -3.34
CA ILE A 20 -2.95 -4.10 -3.28
C ILE A 20 -2.26 -4.24 -1.92
N LEU A 21 -1.61 -3.18 -1.41
CA LEU A 21 -0.96 -3.21 -0.10
C LEU A 21 -1.97 -3.50 1.02
N SER A 22 -3.17 -2.92 0.95
CA SER A 22 -4.23 -3.18 1.93
C SER A 22 -4.66 -4.66 1.95
N MET A 23 -4.78 -5.30 0.77
CA MET A 23 -5.13 -6.73 0.69
C MET A 23 -3.97 -7.65 1.08
N GLN A 24 -2.74 -7.32 0.69
CA GLN A 24 -1.56 -8.08 1.10
C GLN A 24 -1.34 -8.03 2.61
N PHE A 25 -1.61 -6.89 3.22
CA PHE A 25 -1.58 -6.71 4.65
C PHE A 25 -2.63 -7.59 5.36
N LEU A 26 -3.89 -7.56 4.89
CA LEU A 26 -4.96 -8.36 5.48
C LEU A 26 -4.62 -9.86 5.48
N TRP A 27 -4.04 -10.37 4.39
CA TRP A 27 -3.58 -11.75 4.29
C TRP A 27 -2.38 -12.09 5.16
N LYS A 28 -1.33 -11.25 5.13
CA LYS A 28 -0.08 -11.50 5.86
C LYS A 28 -0.27 -11.57 7.38
N TYR A 29 -1.26 -10.84 7.88
CA TYR A 29 -1.57 -10.87 9.29
C TYR A 29 -2.53 -11.98 9.69
N VAL A 30 -3.48 -12.37 8.83
CA VAL A 30 -4.29 -13.57 9.10
C VAL A 30 -3.39 -14.80 9.36
N ASP A 31 -2.26 -14.94 8.64
CA ASP A 31 -1.28 -16.01 8.86
C ASP A 31 -0.48 -15.87 10.18
N ASP A 32 -0.02 -14.67 10.54
CA ASP A 32 0.85 -14.45 11.72
C ASP A 32 0.05 -14.48 13.05
N LEU A 33 -1.27 -14.23 12.97
CA LEU A 33 -2.21 -14.30 14.10
C LEU A 33 -2.69 -15.71 14.44
N MET A 34 -2.57 -16.67 13.52
CA MET A 34 -3.17 -18.00 13.69
C MET A 34 -2.41 -18.90 14.68
N GLY A 35 -1.21 -18.49 15.14
CA GLY A 35 -0.27 -19.38 15.83
C GLY A 35 0.35 -18.90 17.14
N LYS A 36 0.08 -17.68 17.61
CA LYS A 36 0.68 -17.14 18.85
C LYS A 36 -0.43 -16.75 19.80
N GLY A 37 -0.55 -17.43 20.94
CA GLY A 37 -1.56 -17.21 21.99
C GLY A 37 -1.45 -15.87 22.73
N LEU A 38 -1.25 -14.78 21.99
CA LEU A 38 -1.33 -13.40 22.41
C LEU A 38 -2.79 -12.94 22.31
N GLU A 39 -3.23 -12.06 23.20
CA GLU A 39 -4.57 -11.49 23.13
C GLU A 39 -4.79 -10.79 21.77
N TRP A 40 -5.90 -11.12 21.11
CA TRP A 40 -6.30 -10.60 19.79
C TRP A 40 -6.24 -9.06 19.70
N TYR A 41 -6.40 -8.38 20.84
CA TYR A 41 -6.39 -6.91 20.95
C TYR A 41 -5.01 -6.27 20.69
N VAL A 42 -3.95 -6.75 21.34
CA VAL A 42 -2.58 -6.22 21.16
C VAL A 42 -2.08 -6.47 19.74
N LEU A 43 -2.53 -7.58 19.17
CA LEU A 43 -2.17 -8.01 17.83
C LEU A 43 -2.88 -7.14 16.77
N ALA A 44 -4.13 -6.74 17.02
CA ALA A 44 -4.87 -5.75 16.24
C ALA A 44 -4.26 -4.34 16.31
N GLU A 45 -3.70 -3.95 17.46
CA GLU A 45 -3.00 -2.66 17.62
C GLU A 45 -1.68 -2.63 16.83
N LEU A 46 -0.88 -3.70 16.90
CA LEU A 46 0.36 -3.85 16.13
C LEU A 46 0.12 -3.97 14.61
N LEU A 47 -0.95 -4.66 14.25
CA LEU A 47 -1.54 -4.67 12.92
C LEU A 47 -1.74 -3.24 12.43
N PHE A 48 -2.61 -2.48 13.10
CA PHE A 48 -3.01 -1.15 12.66
C PHE A 48 -1.82 -0.20 12.54
N TYR A 49 -0.87 -0.30 13.48
CA TYR A 49 0.38 0.45 13.43
C TYR A 49 1.24 0.11 12.20
N ALA A 50 1.35 -1.16 11.83
CA ALA A 50 2.14 -1.49 10.64
C ALA A 50 1.40 -1.14 9.34
N THR A 51 0.06 -1.22 9.29
CA THR A 51 -0.70 -0.71 8.13
C THR A 51 -0.45 0.77 7.93
N ALA A 52 -0.43 1.55 9.02
CA ALA A 52 -0.13 2.98 8.97
C ALA A 52 1.29 3.25 8.45
N SER A 53 2.26 2.37 8.73
CA SER A 53 3.61 2.46 8.17
C SER A 53 3.70 2.11 6.67
N PHE A 54 2.73 1.40 6.08
CA PHE A 54 2.73 1.10 4.64
C PHE A 54 2.17 2.24 3.77
N VAL A 55 1.40 3.16 4.34
CA VAL A 55 0.90 4.35 3.63
C VAL A 55 2.04 5.22 3.06
N PRO A 56 3.10 5.57 3.82
CA PRO A 56 4.24 6.31 3.26
C PRO A 56 5.09 5.50 2.28
N LEU A 57 4.99 4.16 2.24
CA LEU A 57 5.66 3.32 1.23
C LEU A 57 4.85 3.21 -0.07
N ALA A 58 3.52 3.30 0.01
CA ALA A 58 2.64 3.33 -1.16
C ALA A 58 2.85 4.59 -2.02
N LEU A 59 3.18 5.71 -1.39
CA LEU A 59 3.47 6.99 -2.05
C LEU A 59 4.63 6.91 -3.07
N PRO A 60 5.87 6.54 -2.70
CA PRO A 60 6.99 6.46 -3.63
C PRO A 60 6.80 5.37 -4.69
N LEU A 61 6.16 4.24 -4.37
CA LEU A 61 5.84 3.19 -5.34
C LEU A 61 4.83 3.66 -6.39
N GLY A 62 3.77 4.37 -5.98
CA GLY A 62 2.81 4.98 -6.89
C GLY A 62 3.46 6.00 -7.83
N ILE A 63 4.39 6.81 -7.31
CA ILE A 63 5.17 7.79 -8.08
C ILE A 63 6.12 7.09 -9.07
N LEU A 64 6.80 6.00 -8.67
CA LEU A 64 7.67 5.22 -9.55
C LEU A 64 6.89 4.56 -10.71
N LEU A 65 5.76 3.93 -10.43
CA LEU A 65 4.94 3.31 -11.48
C LEU A 65 4.32 4.35 -12.41
N SER A 66 3.85 5.47 -11.85
CA SER A 66 3.33 6.59 -12.63
C SER A 66 4.41 7.16 -13.55
N SER A 67 5.63 7.33 -13.05
CA SER A 67 6.74 7.90 -13.81
C SER A 67 7.16 7.02 -14.98
N ILE A 68 7.20 5.70 -14.79
CA ILE A 68 7.45 4.72 -15.87
C ILE A 68 6.32 4.75 -16.92
N MET A 69 5.05 4.77 -16.50
CA MET A 69 3.92 4.85 -17.43
C MET A 69 3.91 6.14 -18.24
N THR A 70 4.40 7.25 -17.68
CA THR A 70 4.40 8.56 -18.34
C THR A 70 5.67 8.81 -19.18
N LEU A 71 6.77 8.11 -18.92
CA LEU A 71 8.04 8.21 -19.67
C LEU A 71 8.25 7.07 -20.67
N GLY A 72 7.58 5.93 -20.50
CA GLY A 72 7.66 4.76 -21.37
C GLY A 72 6.70 4.79 -22.57
N GLY A 73 5.92 5.85 -22.73
CA GLY A 73 5.00 6.09 -23.85
C GLY A 73 5.45 7.25 -24.72
#